data_AF-A0A1L5YNH3-F1
#
_entry.id   AF-A0A1L5YNH3-F1
#
_cell.length_a   1.000
_cell.length_b   1.000
_cell.length_c   1.000
_cell.angle_alpha   90.00
_cell.angle_beta   90.00
_cell.angle_gamma   90.00
#
_symmetry.space_group_name_H-M   'P 1'
#
loop_
_entity.id
_entity.type
_entity.pdbx_description
1 polymer ?
#
loop_
_entity_poly.entity_id
_entity_poly.type
_entity_poly.pdbx_seq_one_letter_code
_entity_poly.pdbx_strand_id
1 'polypeptide(L)'
;ASIFVLSTATEEMPRGQLALVNVIYGLTVTMVAGSLVGVFMGPHGLLGAHWNLLGNQGWEFVEQGKFWQGMLFVIFALWAVAVARFVLPTWRDNPPWTLPKWLLYAVVAIVVLFISGFVATPETNFVIADFWRWAVIHMWVEAFFEVFATIVLAYFMYLMGFVSHNAASRIVYLAALLFLGSGLLGIAHNFYWIAKP
;
A
#
# COMPACT_ATOMS: atom_id res chain seq x y z
N ALA A 1 9.46 -0.72 7.78
CA ALA A 1 9.80 0.63 8.27
C ALA A 1 8.81 1.16 9.31
N SER A 2 7.52 1.31 8.98
CA SER A 2 6.53 1.89 9.92
C SER A 2 6.41 1.18 11.26
N ILE A 3 6.33 -0.15 11.27
CA ILE A 3 6.29 -0.95 12.51
C ILE A 3 7.53 -0.69 13.38
N PHE A 4 8.71 -0.62 12.78
CA PHE A 4 9.97 -0.37 13.47
C PHE A 4 10.04 1.04 14.07
N VAL A 5 9.66 2.05 13.29
CA VAL A 5 9.63 3.45 13.74
C VAL A 5 8.68 3.61 14.92
N LEU A 6 7.47 3.05 14.82
CA LEU A 6 6.46 3.13 15.87
C LEU A 6 6.86 2.34 17.12
N SER A 7 7.45 1.15 16.97
CA SER A 7 7.94 0.39 18.11
C SER A 7 9.09 1.09 18.82
N THR A 8 9.92 1.85 18.10
CA THR A 8 11.01 2.63 18.69
C THR A 8 10.47 3.86 19.44
N ALA A 9 9.38 4.44 18.95
CA ALA A 9 8.77 5.64 19.54
C ALA A 9 7.78 5.35 20.67
N THR A 10 7.45 4.09 20.94
CA THR A 10 6.45 3.68 21.94
C THR A 10 7.14 3.03 23.14
N GLU A 11 6.75 3.39 24.36
CA GLU A 11 7.31 2.82 25.60
C GLU A 11 6.84 1.38 25.85
N GLU A 12 5.55 1.10 25.65
CA GLU A 12 4.94 -0.20 25.86
C GLU A 12 4.44 -0.83 24.56
N MET A 13 4.88 -2.06 24.29
CA MET A 13 4.46 -2.80 23.11
C MET A 13 3.03 -3.33 23.25
N PRO A 14 2.14 -3.13 22.24
CA PRO A 14 0.81 -3.72 22.25
C PRO A 14 0.86 -5.25 22.40
N ARG A 15 0.00 -5.79 23.26
CA ARG A 15 -0.07 -7.24 23.49
C ARG A 15 -0.37 -7.98 22.17
N GLY A 16 0.43 -9.01 21.89
CA GLY A 16 0.30 -9.81 20.67
C GLY A 16 0.83 -9.15 19.39
N GLN A 17 1.53 -8.02 19.46
CA GLN A 17 2.09 -7.35 18.27
C GLN A 17 3.10 -8.25 17.54
N LEU A 18 3.99 -8.94 18.26
CA LEU A 18 4.95 -9.87 17.65
C LEU A 18 4.25 -11.00 16.88
N ALA A 19 3.20 -11.58 17.47
CA ALA A 19 2.43 -12.63 16.81
C ALA A 19 1.78 -12.11 15.51
N LEU A 20 1.20 -10.90 15.54
CA LEU A 20 0.65 -10.25 14.35
C LEU A 20 1.71 -10.02 13.27
N VAL A 21 2.88 -9.52 13.63
CA VAL A 21 4.01 -9.31 12.71
C VAL A 21 4.47 -10.65 12.10
N ASN A 22 4.57 -11.70 12.89
CA ASN A 22 4.93 -13.04 12.41
C ASN A 22 3.88 -13.62 11.46
N VAL A 23 2.59 -13.38 11.71
CA VAL A 23 1.50 -13.75 10.80
C VAL A 23 1.62 -13.00 9.47
N ILE A 24 1.80 -11.68 9.51
CA ILE A 24 2.02 -10.86 8.30
C ILE A 24 3.23 -11.39 7.51
N TYR A 25 4.33 -11.70 8.20
CA TYR A 25 5.53 -12.26 7.59
C TYR A 25 5.25 -13.60 6.90
N GLY A 26 4.64 -14.56 7.60
CA GLY A 26 4.30 -15.87 7.04
C GLY A 26 3.33 -15.78 5.84
N LEU A 27 2.32 -14.90 5.94
CA LEU A 27 1.41 -14.63 4.83
C LEU A 27 2.15 -14.03 3.62
N THR A 28 3.07 -13.10 3.86
CA THR A 28 3.85 -12.47 2.78
C THR A 28 4.72 -13.49 2.06
N VAL A 29 5.47 -14.31 2.80
CA VAL A 29 6.32 -15.35 2.20
C VAL A 29 5.49 -16.33 1.38
N THR A 30 4.36 -16.77 1.93
CA THR A 30 3.44 -17.69 1.24
C THR A 30 2.86 -17.06 -0.02
N MET A 31 2.42 -15.80 0.07
CA MET A 31 1.84 -15.06 -1.04
C MET A 31 2.85 -14.89 -2.17
N VAL A 32 4.08 -14.48 -1.87
CA VAL A 32 5.14 -14.30 -2.87
C VAL A 32 5.52 -15.63 -3.52
N ALA A 33 5.77 -16.68 -2.73
CA ALA A 33 6.13 -17.98 -3.27
C ALA A 33 5.01 -18.54 -4.17
N GLY A 34 3.78 -18.44 -3.70
CA GLY A 34 2.60 -18.89 -4.44
C GLY A 34 2.33 -18.08 -5.70
N SER A 35 2.46 -16.76 -5.66
CA SER A 35 2.28 -15.90 -6.81
C SER A 35 3.34 -16.15 -7.88
N LEU A 36 4.60 -16.37 -7.50
CA LEU A 36 5.67 -16.73 -8.44
C LEU A 36 5.38 -18.06 -9.16
N VAL A 37 4.96 -19.08 -8.41
CA VAL A 37 4.55 -20.38 -8.99
C VAL A 37 3.36 -20.19 -9.92
N GLY A 38 2.35 -19.42 -9.49
CA GLY A 38 1.16 -19.10 -10.29
C GLY A 38 1.50 -18.38 -11.60
N VAL A 39 2.29 -17.33 -11.52
CA VAL A 39 2.74 -16.50 -12.66
C VAL A 39 3.57 -17.32 -13.64
N PHE A 40 4.34 -18.30 -13.16
CA PHE A 40 5.04 -19.26 -14.02
C PHE A 40 4.08 -20.26 -14.68
N MET A 41 3.20 -20.89 -13.91
CA MET A 41 2.32 -21.97 -14.40
C MET A 41 1.22 -21.46 -15.35
N GLY A 42 0.75 -20.22 -15.15
CA GLY A 42 -0.32 -19.62 -15.94
C GLY A 42 -0.03 -19.60 -17.45
N PRO A 43 1.03 -18.94 -17.91
CA PRO A 43 1.41 -18.90 -19.33
C PRO A 43 1.75 -20.26 -19.93
N HIS A 44 2.19 -21.24 -19.12
CA HIS A 44 2.45 -22.61 -19.56
C HIS A 44 1.17 -23.45 -19.71
N GLY A 45 -0.01 -22.89 -19.43
CA GLY A 45 -1.29 -23.58 -19.55
C GLY A 45 -1.55 -24.66 -18.48
N LEU A 46 -0.71 -24.73 -17.44
CA LEU A 46 -0.76 -25.80 -16.43
C LEU A 46 -1.93 -25.68 -15.45
N LEU A 47 -2.65 -24.54 -15.45
CA LEU A 47 -3.73 -24.24 -14.51
C LEU A 47 -5.14 -24.32 -15.12
N GLY A 48 -5.27 -24.54 -16.43
CA GLY A 48 -6.56 -24.61 -17.12
C GLY A 48 -7.45 -23.40 -16.81
N ALA A 49 -8.69 -23.65 -16.37
CA ALA A 49 -9.66 -22.61 -16.01
C ALA A 49 -9.28 -21.76 -14.78
N HIS A 50 -8.29 -22.18 -13.99
CA HIS A 50 -7.88 -21.48 -12.76
C HIS A 50 -6.79 -20.42 -12.98
N TRP A 51 -6.42 -20.16 -14.24
CA TRP A 51 -5.36 -19.21 -14.61
C TRP A 51 -5.58 -17.81 -14.00
N ASN A 52 -6.82 -17.30 -13.96
CA ASN A 52 -7.10 -15.97 -13.43
C ASN A 52 -7.05 -15.93 -11.89
N LEU A 53 -7.46 -17.03 -11.25
CA LEU A 53 -7.53 -17.11 -9.80
C LEU A 53 -6.15 -17.34 -9.18
N LEU A 54 -5.40 -18.31 -9.69
CA LEU A 54 -4.14 -18.78 -9.09
C LEU A 54 -2.91 -18.48 -9.95
N GLY A 55 -3.10 -18.17 -11.24
CA GLY A 55 -2.04 -18.06 -12.23
C GLY A 55 -1.59 -16.63 -12.51
N ASN A 56 -1.69 -16.24 -13.79
CA ASN A 56 -1.26 -14.94 -14.29
C ASN A 56 -2.45 -14.17 -14.90
N GLN A 57 -2.74 -12.95 -14.45
CA GLN A 57 -3.84 -12.13 -14.97
C GLN A 57 -3.59 -11.51 -16.36
N GLY A 58 -2.34 -11.51 -16.84
CA GLY A 58 -1.96 -10.99 -18.16
C GLY A 58 -1.77 -9.48 -18.23
N TRP A 59 -1.72 -8.80 -17.07
CA TRP A 59 -1.48 -7.36 -16.98
C TRP A 59 -0.12 -7.08 -16.37
N GLU A 60 0.67 -6.26 -17.05
CA GLU A 60 1.95 -5.76 -16.54
C GLU A 60 1.74 -5.03 -15.20
N PHE A 61 2.59 -5.35 -14.22
CA PHE A 61 2.57 -4.91 -12.82
C PHE A 61 1.42 -5.47 -11.96
N VAL A 62 0.50 -6.23 -12.56
CA VAL A 62 -0.64 -6.88 -11.87
C VAL A 62 -0.75 -8.33 -12.36
N GLU A 63 0.38 -9.04 -12.39
CA GLU A 63 0.46 -10.39 -12.96
C GLU A 63 -0.17 -11.44 -12.06
N GLN A 64 -0.02 -11.32 -10.74
CA GLN A 64 -0.45 -12.34 -9.78
C GLN A 64 -1.95 -12.64 -9.88
N GLY A 65 -2.36 -13.91 -9.82
CA GLY A 65 -3.78 -14.29 -9.79
C GLY A 65 -4.60 -13.63 -8.66
N LYS A 66 -5.93 -13.55 -8.85
CA LYS A 66 -6.84 -12.85 -7.91
C LYS A 66 -6.79 -13.38 -6.47
N PHE A 67 -6.50 -14.66 -6.26
CA PHE A 67 -6.31 -15.22 -4.92
C PHE A 67 -5.11 -14.59 -4.21
N TRP A 68 -3.96 -14.53 -4.90
CA TRP A 68 -2.73 -13.92 -4.37
C TRP A 68 -2.90 -12.42 -4.15
N GLN A 69 -3.61 -11.74 -5.06
CA GLN A 69 -3.97 -10.34 -4.89
C GLN A 69 -4.87 -10.13 -3.66
N GLY A 70 -5.85 -11.00 -3.42
CA GLY A 70 -6.68 -11.00 -2.21
C GLY A 70 -5.86 -11.22 -0.94
N MET A 71 -4.91 -12.15 -0.98
CA MET A 71 -3.98 -12.39 0.13
C MET A 71 -3.11 -11.15 0.41
N LEU A 72 -2.62 -10.46 -0.62
CA LEU A 72 -1.91 -9.18 -0.48
C LEU A 72 -2.79 -8.10 0.17
N PHE A 73 -4.06 -8.01 -0.20
CA PHE A 73 -5.00 -7.09 0.45
C PHE A 73 -5.16 -7.42 1.95
N VAL A 74 -5.29 -8.70 2.32
CA VAL A 74 -5.33 -9.13 3.73
C VAL A 74 -4.05 -8.76 4.47
N ILE A 75 -2.88 -8.94 3.84
CA ILE A 75 -1.59 -8.52 4.40
C ILE A 75 -1.59 -7.01 4.69
N PHE A 76 -2.07 -6.19 3.75
CA PHE A 76 -2.17 -4.74 3.97
C PHE A 76 -3.18 -4.37 5.05
N ALA A 77 -4.33 -5.05 5.12
CA ALA A 77 -5.30 -4.82 6.18
C ALA A 77 -4.71 -5.16 7.57
N LEU A 78 -4.01 -6.29 7.69
CA LEU A 78 -3.32 -6.66 8.92
C LEU A 78 -2.19 -5.69 9.27
N TRP A 79 -1.46 -5.18 8.27
CA TRP A 79 -0.47 -4.13 8.45
C TRP A 79 -1.09 -2.82 8.96
N ALA A 80 -2.24 -2.42 8.41
CA ALA A 80 -2.99 -1.27 8.90
C ALA A 80 -3.45 -1.46 10.34
N VAL A 81 -3.92 -2.66 10.71
CA VAL A 81 -4.23 -3.01 12.11
C VAL A 81 -2.98 -2.93 12.99
N ALA A 82 -1.83 -3.44 12.52
CA ALA A 82 -0.57 -3.40 13.25
C ALA A 82 -0.12 -1.97 13.55
N VAL A 83 -0.26 -1.05 12.59
CA VAL A 83 0.03 0.38 12.74
C VAL A 83 -1.01 1.05 13.65
N ALA A 84 -2.30 0.76 13.44
CA ALA A 84 -3.38 1.33 14.24
C ALA A 84 -3.27 1.00 15.73
N ARG A 85 -2.78 -0.20 16.08
CA ARG A 85 -2.54 -0.60 17.48
C ARG A 85 -1.55 0.31 18.23
N PHE A 86 -0.61 0.94 17.53
CA PHE A 86 0.29 1.93 18.13
C PHE A 86 -0.36 3.32 18.25
N VAL A 87 -1.18 3.71 17.28
CA VAL A 87 -1.63 5.10 17.11
C VAL A 87 -2.98 5.37 17.78
N LEU A 88 -3.90 4.39 17.76
CA LEU A 88 -5.25 4.55 18.30
C LEU A 88 -5.32 4.78 19.82
N PRO A 89 -4.49 4.14 20.66
CA PRO A 89 -4.55 4.35 22.12
C PRO A 89 -4.34 5.80 22.53
N THR A 90 -3.47 6.53 21.83
CA THR A 90 -3.14 7.94 22.12
C THR A 90 -3.83 8.90 21.15
N TRP A 91 -4.89 8.44 20.46
CA TRP A 91 -5.50 9.21 19.37
C TRP A 91 -6.08 10.55 19.83
N ARG A 92 -6.80 10.55 20.95
CA ARG A 92 -7.51 11.72 21.46
C ARG A 92 -6.58 12.73 22.12
N ASP A 93 -5.45 12.27 22.63
CA ASP A 93 -4.51 13.11 23.38
C ASP A 93 -3.57 13.90 22.47
N ASN A 94 -3.48 13.50 21.20
CA ASN A 94 -2.58 14.11 20.22
C ASN A 94 -3.34 15.05 19.25
N PRO A 95 -2.70 16.13 18.77
CA PRO A 95 -3.22 16.93 17.66
C PRO A 95 -3.52 16.07 16.40
N PRO A 96 -4.36 16.53 15.46
CA PRO A 96 -4.73 15.73 14.27
C PRO A 96 -3.58 15.39 13.31
N TRP A 97 -2.53 16.21 13.29
CA TRP A 97 -1.46 16.18 12.27
C TRP A 97 -0.11 15.71 12.82
N THR A 98 -0.10 14.84 13.83
CA THR A 98 1.16 14.28 14.35
C THR A 98 1.74 13.22 13.42
N LEU A 99 3.05 12.98 13.50
CA LEU A 99 3.73 11.99 12.65
C LEU A 99 3.12 10.57 12.76
N PRO A 100 2.74 10.04 13.94
CA PRO A 100 2.06 8.76 14.04
C PRO A 100 0.71 8.73 13.31
N LYS A 101 -0.06 9.82 13.38
CA LYS A 101 -1.36 9.92 12.70
C LYS A 101 -1.19 10.01 11.19
N TRP A 102 -0.24 10.80 10.70
CA TRP A 102 0.13 10.84 9.29
C TRP A 102 0.46 9.46 8.74
N LEU A 103 1.24 8.69 9.50
CA LEU A 103 1.61 7.34 9.13
C LEU A 103 0.38 6.43 9.04
N LEU A 104 -0.55 6.51 10.00
CA LEU A 104 -1.80 5.76 9.94
C LEU A 104 -2.69 6.20 8.75
N TYR A 105 -2.82 7.50 8.48
CA TYR A 105 -3.58 8.00 7.33
C TYR A 105 -3.03 7.46 6.01
N ALA A 106 -1.71 7.52 5.81
CA ALA A 106 -1.06 7.01 4.62
C ALA A 106 -1.28 5.49 4.46
N VAL A 107 -1.11 4.72 5.54
CA VAL A 107 -1.31 3.27 5.53
C VAL A 107 -2.74 2.90 5.18
N VAL A 108 -3.73 3.56 5.78
CA VAL A 108 -5.15 3.33 5.48
C VAL A 108 -5.47 3.70 4.04
N ALA A 109 -4.96 4.82 3.55
CA ALA A 109 -5.17 5.24 2.17
C ALA A 109 -4.57 4.25 1.16
N ILE A 110 -3.37 3.70 1.43
CA ILE A 110 -2.75 2.63 0.64
C ILE A 110 -3.66 1.40 0.58
N VAL A 111 -4.26 0.98 1.70
CA VAL A 111 -5.18 -0.17 1.73
C VAL A 111 -6.45 0.11 0.93
N VAL A 112 -7.07 1.28 1.13
CA VAL A 112 -8.30 1.66 0.42
C VAL A 112 -8.06 1.76 -1.08
N LEU A 113 -6.97 2.36 -1.51
CA LEU A 113 -6.65 2.48 -2.93
C LEU A 113 -6.33 1.14 -3.59
N PHE A 114 -5.78 0.18 -2.84
CA PHE A 114 -5.54 -1.16 -3.37
C PHE A 114 -6.83 -1.88 -3.82
N ILE A 115 -8.00 -1.45 -3.32
CA ILE A 115 -9.32 -1.95 -3.77
C ILE A 115 -9.51 -1.72 -5.28
N SER A 116 -8.92 -0.66 -5.85
CA SER A 116 -8.97 -0.40 -7.30
C SER A 116 -8.51 -1.58 -8.15
N GLY A 117 -7.55 -2.38 -7.66
CA GLY A 117 -7.04 -3.55 -8.38
C GLY A 117 -8.06 -4.70 -8.53
N PHE A 118 -9.18 -4.67 -7.82
CA PHE A 118 -10.21 -5.70 -7.91
C PHE A 118 -11.32 -5.35 -8.90
N VAL A 119 -11.33 -4.13 -9.47
CA VAL A 119 -12.39 -3.71 -10.38
C VAL A 119 -12.30 -4.41 -11.73
N ALA A 120 -11.09 -4.60 -12.26
CA ALA A 120 -10.89 -5.23 -13.56
C ALA A 120 -11.02 -6.76 -13.50
N THR A 121 -11.85 -7.30 -14.39
CA THR A 121 -12.02 -8.74 -14.68
C THR A 121 -11.57 -9.05 -16.13
N PRO A 122 -11.40 -10.32 -16.51
CA PRO A 122 -11.03 -10.70 -17.89
C PRO A 122 -11.99 -10.18 -18.97
N GLU A 123 -13.24 -9.93 -18.62
CA GLU A 123 -14.31 -9.50 -19.52
C GLU A 123 -14.48 -7.97 -19.54
N THR A 124 -13.76 -7.25 -18.68
CA THR A 124 -13.83 -5.79 -18.61
C THR A 124 -13.22 -5.17 -19.87
N ASN A 125 -13.87 -4.13 -20.43
CA ASN A 125 -13.32 -3.40 -21.57
C ASN A 125 -11.88 -2.94 -21.28
N PHE A 126 -10.99 -3.10 -22.26
CA PHE A 126 -9.56 -2.81 -22.11
C PHE A 126 -9.29 -1.41 -21.53
N VAL A 127 -9.96 -0.37 -22.04
CA VAL A 127 -9.73 1.03 -21.60
C VAL A 127 -10.15 1.22 -20.14
N ILE A 128 -11.24 0.56 -19.72
CA ILE A 128 -11.72 0.61 -18.34
C ILE A 128 -10.78 -0.19 -17.42
N ALA A 129 -10.35 -1.38 -17.84
CA ALA A 129 -9.41 -2.20 -17.09
C ALA A 129 -8.06 -1.49 -16.91
N ASP A 130 -7.54 -0.88 -17.98
CA ASP A 130 -6.27 -0.16 -17.96
C ASP A 130 -6.33 1.11 -17.09
N PHE A 131 -7.45 1.83 -17.08
CA PHE A 131 -7.66 2.94 -16.16
C PHE A 131 -7.49 2.51 -14.69
N TRP A 132 -8.12 1.40 -14.29
CA TRP A 132 -8.00 0.88 -12.92
C TRP A 132 -6.63 0.26 -12.65
N ARG A 133 -5.98 -0.33 -13.66
CA ARG A 133 -4.58 -0.78 -13.56
C ARG A 133 -3.65 0.38 -13.22
N TRP A 134 -3.79 1.52 -13.90
CA TRP A 134 -3.01 2.72 -13.58
C TRP A 134 -3.36 3.34 -12.23
N ALA A 135 -4.58 3.15 -11.71
CA ALA A 135 -4.87 3.50 -10.32
C ALA A 135 -4.05 2.64 -9.33
N VAL A 136 -3.75 1.37 -9.66
CA VAL A 136 -2.85 0.54 -8.84
C VAL A 136 -1.37 0.93 -9.05
N ILE A 137 -0.95 1.27 -10.26
CA ILE A 137 0.46 1.55 -10.52
C ILE A 137 0.79 2.98 -10.09
N HIS A 138 0.18 3.98 -10.74
CA HIS A 138 0.53 5.38 -10.56
C HIS A 138 0.01 5.94 -9.24
N MET A 139 -1.27 5.70 -8.92
CA MET A 139 -1.81 6.26 -7.68
C MET A 139 -1.29 5.49 -6.46
N TRP A 140 -1.41 4.17 -6.47
CA TRP A 140 -1.03 3.39 -5.31
C TRP A 140 0.49 3.31 -5.11
N VAL A 141 1.30 2.96 -6.13
CA VAL A 141 2.78 2.92 -5.99
C VAL A 141 3.39 4.32 -5.95
N GLU A 142 3.14 5.14 -6.97
CA GLU A 142 3.91 6.39 -7.12
C GLU A 142 3.43 7.47 -6.14
N ALA A 143 2.13 7.79 -6.10
CA ALA A 143 1.67 8.90 -5.26
C ALA A 143 1.61 8.56 -3.76
N PHE A 144 1.02 7.42 -3.37
CA PHE A 144 0.76 7.15 -1.95
C PHE A 144 1.95 6.54 -1.20
N PHE A 145 2.79 5.70 -1.83
CA PHE A 145 4.04 5.30 -1.17
C PHE A 145 5.06 6.42 -1.09
N GLU A 146 5.04 7.40 -2.00
CA GLU A 146 5.92 8.57 -1.88
C GLU A 146 5.56 9.43 -0.65
N VAL A 147 4.26 9.64 -0.39
CA VAL A 147 3.79 10.26 0.85
C VAL A 147 4.20 9.42 2.06
N PHE A 148 4.00 8.10 2.03
CA PHE A 148 4.40 7.20 3.11
C PHE A 148 5.91 7.25 3.39
N ALA A 149 6.74 7.19 2.36
CA ALA A 149 8.20 7.25 2.47
C ALA A 149 8.65 8.59 3.07
N THR A 150 8.01 9.68 2.66
CA THR A 150 8.26 11.02 3.21
C THR A 150 7.92 11.08 4.70
N ILE A 151 6.80 10.50 5.12
CA ILE A 151 6.41 10.42 6.54
C ILE A 151 7.44 9.62 7.33
N VAL A 152 7.83 8.44 6.84
CA VAL A 152 8.81 7.57 7.50
C VAL A 152 10.15 8.28 7.65
N LEU A 153 10.62 8.95 6.59
CA LEU A 153 11.87 9.72 6.62
C LEU A 153 11.78 10.88 7.63
N ALA A 154 10.70 11.66 7.59
CA ALA A 154 10.48 12.74 8.54
C ALA A 154 10.45 12.23 10.00
N TYR A 155 9.87 11.06 10.22
CA TYR A 155 9.85 10.41 11.52
C TYR A 155 11.24 9.99 11.98
N PHE A 156 12.04 9.36 11.12
CA PHE A 156 13.44 9.05 11.46
C PHE A 156 14.26 10.30 11.79
N MET A 157 14.11 11.38 11.01
CA MET A 157 14.78 12.66 11.28
C MET A 157 14.38 13.23 12.64
N TYR A 158 13.11 13.09 13.02
CA TYR A 158 12.63 13.48 14.35
C TYR A 158 13.23 12.61 15.46
N LEU A 159 13.23 11.27 15.32
CA LEU A 159 13.78 10.36 16.33
C LEU A 159 15.30 10.52 16.53
N MET A 160 16.04 10.89 15.48
CA MET A 160 17.48 11.19 15.56
C MET A 160 17.77 12.59 16.13
N GLY A 161 16.75 13.40 16.41
CA GLY A 161 16.91 14.76 16.94
C GLY A 161 17.36 15.80 15.91
N PHE A 162 17.32 15.48 14.61
CA PHE A 162 17.72 16.43 13.55
C PHE A 162 16.67 17.49 13.25
N VAL A 163 15.39 17.19 13.50
CA VAL A 163 14.28 18.12 13.28
C VAL A 163 13.28 18.07 14.44
N SER A 164 12.61 19.19 14.70
CA SER A 164 11.49 19.20 15.64
C SER A 164 10.28 18.48 15.06
N HIS A 165 9.43 17.90 15.92
CA HIS A 165 8.19 17.26 15.51
C HIS A 165 7.29 18.20 14.69
N ASN A 166 7.22 19.49 15.06
CA ASN A 166 6.43 20.50 14.35
C ASN A 166 6.97 20.78 12.93
N ALA A 167 8.29 20.84 12.76
CA ALA A 167 8.90 21.01 11.45
C ALA A 167 8.66 19.80 10.56
N ALA A 168 8.89 18.59 11.09
CA ALA A 168 8.67 17.33 10.38
C ALA A 168 7.20 17.18 9.92
N SER A 169 6.24 17.43 10.81
CA SER A 169 4.81 17.36 10.50
C SER A 169 4.39 18.36 9.41
N ARG A 170 4.91 19.60 9.44
CA ARG A 170 4.60 20.62 8.41
C ARG A 170 5.17 20.24 7.04
N ILE A 171 6.38 19.69 6.99
CA ILE A 171 6.98 19.20 5.75
C ILE A 171 6.15 18.07 5.17
N VAL A 172 5.73 17.10 6.01
CA VAL A 172 4.84 16.02 5.59
C VAL A 172 3.52 16.55 5.03
N TYR A 173 2.89 17.53 5.70
CA TYR A 173 1.66 18.14 5.22
C TYR A 173 1.85 18.77 3.83
N LEU A 174 2.91 19.57 3.66
CA LEU A 174 3.20 20.23 2.38
C LEU A 174 3.50 19.20 1.28
N ALA A 175 4.32 18.20 1.59
CA ALA A 175 4.67 17.13 0.66
C ALA A 175 3.43 16.34 0.24
N ALA A 176 2.55 15.97 1.18
CA ALA A 176 1.30 15.31 0.86
C ALA A 176 0.42 16.15 -0.08
N LEU A 177 0.33 17.46 0.15
CA LEU A 177 -0.43 18.36 -0.72
C LEU A 177 0.16 18.42 -2.14
N LEU A 178 1.49 18.52 -2.26
CA LEU A 178 2.17 18.60 -3.54
C LEU A 178 2.10 17.28 -4.31
N PHE A 179 2.44 16.15 -3.67
CA PHE A 179 2.41 14.82 -4.29
C PHE A 179 1.01 14.40 -4.69
N LEU A 180 0.00 14.60 -3.84
CA LEU A 180 -1.37 14.25 -4.19
C LEU A 180 -1.92 15.24 -5.23
N GLY A 181 -1.61 16.54 -5.11
CA GLY A 181 -2.08 17.55 -6.06
C GLY A 181 -1.58 17.32 -7.48
N SER A 182 -0.32 16.95 -7.65
CA SER A 182 0.24 16.63 -8.98
C SER A 182 -0.04 15.18 -9.39
N GLY A 183 0.14 14.20 -8.51
CA GLY A 183 0.01 12.77 -8.83
C GLY A 183 -1.42 12.35 -9.18
N LEU A 184 -2.43 12.89 -8.50
CA LEU A 184 -3.85 12.60 -8.83
C LEU A 184 -4.21 13.01 -10.26
N LEU A 185 -3.67 14.12 -10.75
CA LEU A 185 -3.86 14.57 -12.12
C LEU A 185 -2.87 13.89 -13.08
N GLY A 186 -1.66 13.61 -12.59
CA GLY A 186 -0.54 13.03 -13.31
C GLY A 186 -0.85 11.65 -13.89
N ILE A 187 -1.72 10.87 -13.24
CA ILE A 187 -2.20 9.58 -13.78
C ILE A 187 -2.67 9.68 -15.24
N ALA A 188 -3.19 10.84 -15.65
CA ALA A 188 -3.69 11.08 -16.99
C ALA A 188 -2.64 10.94 -18.10
N HIS A 189 -1.33 11.06 -17.80
CA HIS A 189 -0.30 10.82 -18.81
C HIS A 189 -0.29 9.39 -19.33
N ASN A 190 -0.85 8.45 -18.56
CA ASN A 190 -0.98 7.06 -18.97
C ASN A 190 -2.16 6.83 -19.93
N PHE A 191 -3.01 7.85 -20.10
CA PHE A 191 -4.25 7.73 -20.87
C PHE A 191 -4.14 8.33 -22.28
N TYR A 192 -3.00 8.93 -22.63
CA TYR A 192 -2.83 9.65 -23.90
C TYR A 192 -3.12 8.81 -25.15
N TRP A 193 -2.84 7.50 -25.10
CA TRP A 193 -2.91 6.63 -26.28
C TRP A 193 -3.74 5.36 -26.07
N ILE A 194 -4.57 5.31 -25.02
CA ILE A 194 -5.42 4.14 -24.72
C ILE A 194 -6.86 4.28 -25.22
N ALA A 195 -7.09 5.19 -26.17
CA ALA A 195 -8.41 5.49 -26.75
C ALA A 195 -9.44 6.09 -25.75
N LYS A 196 -8.96 6.74 -24.69
CA LYS A 196 -9.78 7.62 -23.84
C LYS A 196 -9.91 9.01 -24.53
N PRO A 197 -11.09 9.67 -24.50
CA PRO A 197 -11.25 11.01 -25.05
C PRO A 197 -10.40 12.05 -24.30
#